data_AF-A8ZVK7-F1
#
_entry.id   AF-A8ZVK7-F1
#
_cell.length_a   1.000
_cell.length_b   1.000
_cell.length_c   1.000
_cell.angle_alpha   90.00
_cell.angle_beta   90.00
_cell.angle_gamma   90.00
#
_symmetry.space_group_name_H-M   'P 1'
#
loop_
_entity.id
_entity.type
_entity.pdbx_description
1 polymer ?
#
loop_
_entity_poly.entity_id
_entity_poly.type
_entity_poly.pdbx_seq_one_letter_code
_entity_poly.pdbx_strand_id
1 'polypeptide(L)' 'MAAMPKPDDTAPAFTLNREYMGVARTTFLIGPNGKIAHVWEKVRVKDHAESVFQACCDLS' A
#
# COMPACT_ATOMS: atom_id res chain seq x y z
N MET A 1 -45.64 17.56 28.98
CA MET A 1 -44.28 17.06 28.66
C MET A 1 -44.37 16.31 27.33
N ALA A 2 -44.05 16.97 26.22
CA ALA A 2 -44.13 16.36 24.90
C ALA A 2 -42.99 15.34 24.74
N ALA A 3 -43.32 14.14 24.26
CA ALA A 3 -42.36 13.10 23.96
C ALA A 3 -41.40 13.57 22.86
N MET A 4 -40.11 13.37 23.11
CA MET A 4 -39.03 13.71 22.18
C MET A 4 -39.08 12.75 20.96
N PRO A 5 -39.04 13.25 19.71
CA PRO A 5 -39.05 12.37 18.54
C PRO A 5 -37.75 11.56 18.47
N LYS A 6 -37.86 10.28 18.14
CA LYS A 6 -36.70 9.40 17.94
C LYS A 6 -35.89 9.88 16.73
N PRO A 7 -34.55 9.81 16.79
CA PRO A 7 -33.70 10.13 15.65
C PRO A 7 -34.03 9.18 14.49
N ASP A 8 -34.27 9.77 13.33
CA ASP A 8 -34.60 9.10 12.08
C ASP A 8 -33.40 8.25 11.59
N ASP A 9 -33.66 6.99 11.22
CA ASP A 9 -32.65 5.99 10.82
C ASP A 9 -32.00 6.27 9.45
N THR A 10 -32.22 7.46 8.88
CA THR A 10 -31.70 7.90 7.58
C THR A 10 -30.42 8.75 7.71
N ALA A 11 -29.65 8.57 8.78
CA ALA A 11 -28.32 9.17 8.88
C ALA A 11 -27.32 8.28 8.12
N PRO A 12 -26.63 8.77 7.08
CA PRO A 12 -25.60 7.97 6.43
C PRO A 12 -24.53 7.66 7.46
N ALA A 13 -24.18 6.38 7.60
CA ALA A 13 -23.04 5.96 8.39
C ALA A 13 -21.81 6.70 7.86
N PHE A 14 -21.40 7.77 8.54
CA PHE A 14 -20.13 8.42 8.29
C PHE A 14 -19.04 7.50 8.82
N THR A 15 -18.77 6.43 8.07
CA THR A 15 -17.53 5.70 8.20
C THR A 15 -16.45 6.68 7.78
N LEU A 16 -15.73 7.21 8.76
CA LEU A 16 -14.50 7.95 8.54
C LEU A 16 -13.48 6.94 7.99
N ASN A 17 -13.57 6.67 6.68
CA ASN A 17 -12.58 5.93 5.92
C ASN A 17 -11.34 6.79 5.89
N ARG A 18 -10.52 6.68 6.94
CA ARG A 18 -9.20 7.29 6.96
C ARG A 18 -8.37 6.54 5.93
N GLU A 19 -8.39 7.03 4.70
CA GLU A 19 -7.39 6.68 3.70
C GLU A 19 -6.06 7.17 4.24
N TYR A 20 -5.42 6.31 5.02
CA TYR A 20 -4.06 6.53 5.44
C TYR A 20 -3.21 6.38 4.18
N MET A 21 -2.78 7.52 3.64
CA MET A 21 -1.65 7.64 2.71
C MET A 21 -0.37 7.23 3.46
N GLY A 22 -0.31 5.96 3.87
CA GLY A 22 0.81 5.37 4.58
C GLY A 22 2.01 5.21 3.65
N VAL A 23 3.16 4.89 4.23
CA VAL A 23 4.37 4.62 3.45
C VAL A 23 4.18 3.33 2.66
N ALA A 24 4.18 3.45 1.33
CA ALA A 24 4.21 2.28 0.45
C ALA A 24 5.59 1.62 0.54
N ARG A 25 5.62 0.31 0.82
CA ARG A 25 6.87 -0.46 0.79
C ARG A 25 7.28 -0.67 -0.66
N THR A 26 8.30 0.08 -1.08
CA THR A 26 8.89 0.00 -2.41
C THR A 26 10.34 -0.46 -2.29
N THR A 27 10.75 -1.38 -3.16
CA THR A 27 12.15 -1.81 -3.28
C THR A 27 12.68 -1.37 -4.63
N PHE A 28 13.92 -0.90 -4.68
CA PHE A 28 14.59 -0.46 -5.90
C PHE A 28 15.88 -1.25 -6.08
N LEU A 29 16.12 -1.75 -7.28
CA LEU A 29 17.40 -2.34 -7.67
C LEU A 29 18.18 -1.32 -8.49
N ILE A 30 19.38 -1.00 -8.03
CA ILE A 30 20.30 -0.08 -8.71
C ILE A 30 21.38 -0.91 -9.39
N GLY A 31 21.51 -0.75 -10.70
CA GLY A 31 22.52 -1.45 -11.51
C GLY A 31 23.90 -0.81 -11.41
N PRO A 32 24.94 -1.46 -11.98
CA PRO A 32 26.33 -1.01 -11.90
C PRO A 32 26.57 0.35 -12.57
N ASN A 33 25.70 0.76 -13.49
CA ASN A 33 25.73 2.06 -14.15
C ASN A 33 25.11 3.20 -13.31
N GLY A 34 24.75 2.93 -12.05
CA GLY A 34 24.08 3.89 -11.16
C GLY A 34 22.64 4.23 -11.56
N LYS A 35 22.04 3.44 -12.46
CA LYS A 35 20.65 3.60 -12.91
C LYS A 35 19.75 2.57 -12.23
N ILE A 36 18.49 2.94 -12.02
CA ILE A 36 17.46 2.03 -11.51
C ILE A 36 17.18 1.00 -12.60
N ALA A 37 17.45 -0.26 -12.27
CA ALA A 37 17.23 -1.39 -13.16
C ALA A 37 15.85 -2.03 -12.92
N HIS A 38 15.35 -1.98 -11.68
CA HIS A 38 14.05 -2.53 -11.35
C HIS A 38 13.40 -1.83 -10.15
N VAL A 39 12.05 -1.82 -10.15
CA VAL A 39 11.24 -1.23 -9.08
C VAL A 39 10.12 -2.21 -8.74
N TRP A 40 9.98 -2.51 -7.45
CA TRP A 40 8.87 -3.30 -6.93
C TRP A 40 7.99 -2.42 -6.04
N GLU A 41 6.79 -2.11 -6.52
CA GLU A 41 5.74 -1.43 -5.76
C GLU A 41 4.74 -2.46 -5.19
N LYS A 42 4.16 -2.18 -4.02
CA LYS A 42 3.19 -3.07 -3.34
C LYS A 42 3.74 -4.49 -3.11
N VAL A 43 4.92 -4.55 -2.50
CA VAL A 43 5.62 -5.81 -2.21
C VAL A 43 4.79 -6.75 -1.33
N ARG A 44 4.52 -7.96 -1.83
CA ARG A 44 4.08 -9.09 -1.00
C ARG A 44 5.31 -9.78 -0.44
N VAL A 45 5.34 -10.01 0.88
CA VAL A 45 6.56 -10.48 1.57
C VAL A 45 6.93 -11.91 1.19
N LYS A 46 5.93 -12.78 0.95
CA LYS A 46 6.19 -14.11 0.40
C LYS A 46 6.83 -13.95 -0.98
N ASP A 47 8.00 -14.55 -1.15
CA ASP A 47 8.75 -14.65 -2.40
C ASP A 47 9.42 -13.36 -2.91
N HIS A 48 9.36 -12.26 -2.13
CA HIS A 48 10.04 -11.00 -2.50
C HIS A 48 11.55 -11.16 -2.61
N ALA A 49 12.16 -11.85 -1.64
CA ALA A 49 13.61 -12.03 -1.60
C ALA A 49 14.13 -12.78 -2.83
N GLU A 50 13.39 -13.79 -3.29
CA GLU A 50 13.75 -14.58 -4.47
C GLU A 50 13.59 -13.75 -5.76
N SER A 51 12.51 -12.98 -5.89
CA SER A 51 12.33 -12.05 -7.03
C SER A 51 13.43 -10.99 -7.11
N VAL A 52 13.87 -10.45 -5.96
CA VAL A 52 14.99 -9.51 -5.91
C VAL A 52 16.31 -10.19 -6.25
N PHE A 53 16.56 -11.40 -5.74
CA PHE A 53 17.77 -12.16 -6.06
C PHE A 53 17.88 -12.47 -7.56
N GLN A 54 16.80 -12.95 -8.18
CA GLN A 54 16.76 -13.23 -9.61
C GLN A 54 17.05 -11.96 -10.42
N ALA A 55 16.41 -10.84 -10.09
CA ALA A 55 16.65 -9.57 -10.78
C ALA A 55 18.09 -9.05 -10.62
N CYS A 56 18.73 -9.32 -9.47
CA CYS A 56 20.16 -9.05 -9.30
C CYS A 56 21.03 -9.93 -10.20
N CYS A 57 20.72 -11.22 -10.30
CA CYS A 57 21.43 -12.16 -11.17
C CYS A 57 21.25 -11.84 -12.66
N ASP A 58 20.06 -11.40 -13.07
CA ASP A 58 19.80 -11.01 -14.46
C ASP A 58 20.57 -9.73 -14.86
N LEU A 59 21.05 -8.96 -13.88
CA LEU A 59 21.82 -7.74 -14.09
C LEU A 59 23.34 -7.92 -14.12
N SER A 60 23.83 -9.07 -13.65
CA SER A 60 25.25 -9.43 -13.68
C SER A 60 25.65 -9.96 -15.05
#